data_AF-A0A538K711-F1
#
_entry.id   AF-A0A538K711-F1
#
_cell.length_a   1.000
_cell.length_b   1.000
_cell.length_c   1.000
_cell.angle_alpha   90.00
_cell.angle_beta   90.00
_cell.angle_gamma   90.00
#
_symmetry.space_group_name_H-M   'P 1'
#
loop_
_entity.id
_entity.type
_entity.pdbx_description
1 polymer ?
#
loop_
_entity_poly.entity_id
_entity_poly.type
_entity_poly.pdbx_seq_one_letter_code
_entity_poly.pdbx_strand_id
1 'polypeptide(L)'
;MTTHTRNDQRFAATLADLLRHSVGVIESNQAETGAYIASPAFPDYRYCWFRDGAFIADAMSRAGRIESAERFFDWCARILTDRANTIVSQVEARRKGEAIPPNALLHCRYTLEGDEAPEEWWNFQLDGYGAWLWALGEHAARHQRPLAGYTDAVELCVRYLIAFWAEPSYDWWEENAGHQHTSTL
;
A
#
# COMPACT_ATOMS: atom_id res chain seq x y z
N MET A 1 -34.27 -21.80 25.87
CA MET A 1 -33.17 -21.18 25.11
C MET A 1 -33.83 -20.40 23.97
N THR A 2 -33.85 -19.07 24.08
CA THR A 2 -34.71 -18.17 23.27
C THR A 2 -34.17 -17.99 21.85
N THR A 3 -35.07 -17.72 20.90
CA THR A 3 -34.79 -17.50 19.47
C THR A 3 -33.72 -16.44 19.19
N HIS A 4 -33.53 -15.48 20.10
CA HIS A 4 -32.52 -14.42 20.00
C HIS A 4 -31.09 -14.99 20.06
N THR A 5 -30.79 -15.83 21.05
CA THR A 5 -29.47 -16.48 21.21
C THR A 5 -29.10 -17.35 20.00
N ARG A 6 -30.09 -17.97 19.35
CA ARG A 6 -29.87 -18.79 18.14
C ARG A 6 -29.57 -17.94 16.91
N ASN A 7 -30.15 -16.74 16.80
CA ASN A 7 -29.84 -15.81 15.72
C ASN A 7 -28.44 -15.21 15.87
N ASP A 8 -28.03 -14.86 17.10
CA ASP A 8 -26.70 -14.32 17.37
C ASP A 8 -25.60 -15.34 17.08
N GLN A 9 -25.82 -16.61 17.47
CA GLN A 9 -24.90 -17.71 17.15
C GLN A 9 -24.76 -17.94 15.64
N ARG A 10 -25.87 -17.85 14.89
CA ARG A 10 -25.86 -18.00 13.43
C ARG A 10 -25.11 -16.84 12.78
N PHE A 11 -25.34 -15.60 13.22
CA PHE A 11 -24.65 -14.42 12.72
C PHE A 11 -23.14 -14.51 12.97
N ALA A 12 -22.73 -14.89 14.19
CA ALA A 12 -21.32 -15.07 14.53
C ALA A 12 -20.65 -16.15 13.67
N ALA A 13 -21.34 -17.27 13.39
CA ALA A 13 -20.84 -18.31 12.51
C ALA A 13 -20.65 -17.79 11.07
N THR A 14 -21.63 -17.05 10.53
CA THR A 14 -21.53 -16.44 9.19
C THR A 14 -20.38 -15.44 9.10
N LEU A 15 -20.15 -14.62 10.13
CA LEU A 15 -19.02 -13.70 10.16
C LEU A 15 -17.68 -14.44 10.21
N ALA A 16 -17.58 -15.54 10.96
CA ALA A 16 -16.39 -16.38 11.01
C ALA A 16 -16.12 -17.06 9.65
N ASP A 17 -17.17 -17.51 8.94
CA ASP A 17 -17.05 -18.04 7.58
C ASP A 17 -16.55 -16.98 6.61
N LEU A 18 -17.12 -15.76 6.66
CA LEU A 18 -16.67 -14.65 5.83
C LEU A 18 -15.20 -14.31 6.09
N LEU A 19 -14.79 -14.19 7.36
CA LEU A 19 -13.40 -13.91 7.72
C LEU A 19 -12.44 -14.98 7.15
N ARG A 20 -12.76 -16.27 7.34
CA ARG A 20 -11.94 -17.37 6.80
C ARG A 20 -11.86 -17.29 5.28
N HIS A 21 -12.97 -17.01 4.62
CA HIS A 21 -13.00 -16.88 3.17
C HIS A 21 -12.20 -15.67 2.67
N SER A 22 -12.36 -14.50 3.29
CA SER A 22 -11.60 -13.29 2.98
C SER A 22 -10.10 -13.51 3.08
N VAL A 23 -9.64 -14.09 4.19
CA VAL A 23 -8.21 -14.43 4.38
C VAL A 23 -7.74 -15.41 3.30
N GLY A 24 -8.51 -16.48 3.04
CA GLY A 24 -8.14 -17.46 2.02
C GLY A 24 -8.05 -16.87 0.61
N VAL A 25 -8.95 -15.97 0.23
CA VAL A 25 -8.92 -15.27 -1.07
C VAL A 25 -7.69 -14.38 -1.19
N ILE A 26 -7.35 -13.61 -0.14
CA ILE A 26 -6.15 -12.77 -0.14
C ILE A 26 -4.89 -13.63 -0.26
N GLU A 27 -4.74 -14.68 0.55
CA GLU A 27 -3.56 -15.56 0.52
C GLU A 27 -3.38 -16.24 -0.84
N SER A 28 -4.47 -16.77 -1.40
CA SER A 28 -4.43 -17.47 -2.69
C SER A 28 -4.15 -16.58 -3.89
N ASN A 29 -4.26 -15.26 -3.74
CA ASN A 29 -4.00 -14.28 -4.81
C ASN A 29 -2.79 -13.38 -4.52
N GLN A 30 -2.09 -13.56 -3.38
CA GLN A 30 -0.84 -12.85 -3.13
C GLN A 30 0.24 -13.39 -4.06
N ALA A 31 0.88 -12.51 -4.83
CA ALA A 31 1.95 -12.89 -5.76
C ALA A 31 3.16 -13.45 -5.00
N GLU A 32 3.98 -14.30 -5.63
CA GLU A 32 5.21 -14.84 -5.04
C GLU A 32 6.19 -13.74 -4.61
N THR A 33 6.17 -12.61 -5.31
CA THR A 33 6.96 -11.40 -5.03
C THR A 33 6.56 -10.66 -3.75
N GLY A 34 5.39 -10.99 -3.18
CA GLY A 34 4.80 -10.37 -1.99
C GLY A 34 3.64 -9.41 -2.27
N ALA A 35 3.45 -9.00 -3.52
CA ALA A 35 2.39 -8.06 -3.93
C ALA A 35 0.98 -8.60 -3.63
N TYR A 36 0.09 -7.74 -3.15
CA TYR A 36 -1.35 -8.02 -3.11
C TYR A 36 -2.01 -7.46 -4.37
N ILE A 37 -2.46 -8.34 -5.27
CA ILE A 37 -3.17 -7.93 -6.48
C ILE A 37 -4.50 -7.25 -6.13
N ALA A 38 -4.79 -6.10 -6.74
CA ALA A 38 -6.02 -5.36 -6.46
C ALA A 38 -7.27 -6.14 -6.90
N SER A 39 -7.24 -6.72 -8.10
CA SER A 39 -8.26 -7.68 -8.54
C SER A 39 -7.72 -8.69 -9.55
N PRO A 40 -7.74 -10.00 -9.25
CA PRO A 40 -7.33 -11.02 -10.22
C PRO A 40 -8.35 -11.19 -11.37
N ALA A 41 -9.62 -10.85 -11.09
CA ALA A 41 -10.75 -11.06 -12.01
C ALA A 41 -10.97 -9.90 -12.98
N PHE A 42 -10.34 -8.74 -12.76
CA PHE A 42 -10.52 -7.56 -13.59
C PHE A 42 -9.17 -7.14 -14.21
N PRO A 43 -8.96 -7.32 -15.54
CA PRO A 43 -7.65 -7.15 -16.18
C PRO A 43 -6.93 -5.84 -15.87
N ASP A 44 -7.65 -4.72 -15.88
CA ASP A 44 -7.07 -3.38 -15.64
C ASP A 44 -6.59 -3.18 -14.18
N TYR A 45 -6.98 -4.09 -13.27
CA TYR A 45 -6.67 -4.07 -11.84
C TYR A 45 -5.70 -5.20 -11.45
N ARG A 46 -5.03 -5.82 -12.43
CA ARG A 46 -3.99 -6.84 -12.18
C ARG A 46 -2.64 -6.23 -11.80
N TYR A 47 -2.69 -5.18 -11.00
CA TYR A 47 -1.56 -4.44 -10.47
C TYR A 47 -1.66 -4.40 -8.94
N CYS A 48 -0.61 -3.90 -8.30
CA CYS A 48 -0.58 -3.69 -6.86
C CYS A 48 -0.38 -2.20 -6.56
N TRP A 49 -1.26 -1.66 -5.71
CA TRP A 49 -1.15 -0.31 -5.17
C TRP A 49 -0.63 -0.41 -3.74
N PHE A 50 0.17 0.57 -3.33
CA PHE A 50 0.57 0.69 -1.92
C PHE A 50 -0.65 0.92 -1.02
N ARG A 51 -1.64 1.71 -1.47
CA ARG A 51 -2.89 2.02 -0.76
C ARG A 51 -3.65 0.74 -0.41
N ASP A 52 -4.10 0.00 -1.43
CA ASP A 52 -4.86 -1.23 -1.29
C ASP A 52 -4.09 -2.27 -0.47
N GLY A 53 -2.82 -2.47 -0.85
CA GLY A 53 -1.94 -3.43 -0.20
C GLY A 53 -1.69 -3.12 1.27
N ALA A 54 -1.60 -1.84 1.69
CA ALA A 54 -1.40 -1.48 3.09
C ALA A 54 -2.60 -1.85 3.97
N PHE A 55 -3.83 -1.59 3.51
CA PHE A 55 -5.03 -2.01 4.24
C PHE A 55 -5.20 -3.53 4.25
N ILE A 56 -4.88 -4.21 3.15
CA ILE A 56 -4.86 -5.67 3.09
C ILE A 56 -3.82 -6.23 4.06
N ALA A 57 -2.60 -5.67 4.09
CA ALA A 57 -1.53 -6.09 4.99
C ALA A 57 -1.89 -5.90 6.46
N ASP A 58 -2.54 -4.78 6.84
CA ASP A 58 -3.02 -4.59 8.21
C ASP A 58 -4.10 -5.62 8.58
N ALA A 59 -5.04 -5.90 7.67
CA ALA A 59 -6.07 -6.92 7.87
C ALA A 59 -5.46 -8.33 8.04
N MET A 60 -4.51 -8.70 7.17
CA MET A 60 -3.79 -9.97 7.23
C MET A 60 -2.95 -10.09 8.52
N SER A 61 -2.29 -9.00 8.91
CA SER A 61 -1.57 -8.89 10.17
C SER A 61 -2.48 -9.11 11.38
N ARG A 62 -3.68 -8.51 11.40
CA ARG A 62 -4.69 -8.71 12.47
C ARG A 62 -5.27 -10.13 12.47
N ALA A 63 -5.38 -10.76 11.31
CA ALA A 63 -5.81 -12.15 11.16
C ALA A 63 -4.72 -13.18 11.53
N GLY A 64 -3.53 -12.72 11.96
CA GLY A 64 -2.40 -13.57 12.33
C GLY A 64 -1.63 -14.15 11.14
N ARG A 65 -1.84 -13.62 9.93
CA ARG A 65 -1.08 -13.98 8.72
C ARG A 65 0.16 -13.10 8.60
N ILE A 66 1.05 -13.27 9.57
CA ILE A 66 2.23 -12.42 9.78
C ILE A 66 3.13 -12.44 8.53
N GLU A 67 3.52 -13.62 8.06
CA GLU A 67 4.41 -13.80 6.90
C GLU A 67 3.81 -13.21 5.61
N SER A 68 2.49 -13.34 5.43
CA SER A 68 1.80 -12.75 4.27
C SER A 68 1.96 -11.22 4.28
N ALA A 69 1.71 -10.57 5.43
CA ALA A 69 1.87 -9.12 5.56
C ALA A 69 3.34 -8.69 5.40
N GLU A 70 4.29 -9.42 5.98
CA GLU A 70 5.73 -9.12 5.87
C GLU A 70 6.22 -9.17 4.42
N ARG A 71 5.78 -10.16 3.64
CA ARG A 71 6.10 -10.24 2.21
C ARG A 71 5.63 -9.02 1.42
N PHE A 72 4.47 -8.46 1.78
CA PHE A 72 4.01 -7.21 1.16
C PHE A 72 4.89 -6.02 1.57
N PHE A 73 5.26 -5.91 2.84
CA PHE A 73 6.16 -4.84 3.28
C PHE A 73 7.54 -4.93 2.61
N ASP A 74 8.08 -6.14 2.44
CA ASP A 74 9.31 -6.40 1.70
C ASP A 74 9.19 -6.00 0.22
N TRP A 75 8.04 -6.29 -0.40
CA TRP A 75 7.75 -5.88 -1.77
C TRP A 75 7.75 -4.35 -1.93
N CYS A 76 7.07 -3.63 -1.05
CA CYS A 76 7.08 -2.17 -1.03
C CYS A 76 8.48 -1.60 -0.76
N ALA A 77 9.21 -2.19 0.18
CA ALA A 77 10.56 -1.75 0.52
C ALA A 77 11.50 -1.88 -0.68
N ARG A 78 11.46 -3.01 -1.40
CA ARG A 78 12.23 -3.23 -2.63
C ARG A 78 11.94 -2.16 -3.68
N ILE A 79 10.67 -1.84 -3.93
CA ILE A 79 10.26 -0.81 -4.91
C ILE A 79 10.90 0.55 -4.60
N LEU A 80 10.91 0.94 -3.31
CA LEU A 80 11.49 2.19 -2.87
C LEU A 80 13.02 2.17 -2.99
N THR A 81 13.68 1.08 -2.56
CA THR A 81 15.14 0.98 -2.64
C THR A 81 15.65 0.89 -4.07
N ASP A 82 14.95 0.20 -4.96
CA ASP A 82 15.29 0.12 -6.39
C ASP A 82 15.21 1.49 -7.07
N ARG A 83 14.41 2.41 -6.50
CA ARG A 83 14.25 3.79 -6.97
C ARG A 83 14.97 4.81 -6.10
N ALA A 84 15.92 4.40 -5.25
CA ALA A 84 16.60 5.29 -4.32
C ALA A 84 17.24 6.51 -5.01
N ASN A 85 17.94 6.32 -6.13
CA ASN A 85 18.56 7.40 -6.88
C ASN A 85 17.53 8.40 -7.45
N THR A 86 16.41 7.89 -7.94
CA THR A 86 15.29 8.70 -8.45
C THR A 86 14.70 9.54 -7.32
N ILE A 87 14.39 8.91 -6.18
CA ILE A 87 13.84 9.58 -4.99
C ILE A 87 14.79 10.68 -4.50
N VAL A 88 16.09 10.36 -4.34
CA VAL A 88 17.09 11.32 -3.87
C VAL A 88 17.20 12.51 -4.81
N SER A 89 17.32 12.28 -6.11
CA SER A 89 17.44 13.37 -7.10
C SER A 89 16.20 14.26 -7.14
N GLN A 90 15.00 13.70 -7.02
CA GLN A 90 13.74 14.44 -6.98
C GLN A 90 13.59 15.28 -5.71
N VAL A 91 13.94 14.71 -4.55
CA VAL A 91 13.95 15.46 -3.27
C VAL A 91 14.94 16.63 -3.35
N GLU A 92 16.09 16.44 -3.97
CA GLU A 92 17.08 17.52 -4.16
C GLU A 92 16.60 18.59 -5.13
N ALA A 93 16.04 18.21 -6.28
CA ALA A 93 15.46 19.14 -7.25
C ALA A 93 14.34 19.97 -6.60
N ARG A 94 13.45 19.31 -5.84
CA ARG A 94 12.37 19.97 -5.10
C ARG A 94 12.90 20.99 -4.10
N ARG A 95 13.94 20.66 -3.35
CA ARG A 95 14.59 21.58 -2.39
C ARG A 95 15.20 22.81 -3.07
N LYS A 96 15.65 22.67 -4.31
CA LYS A 96 16.19 23.77 -5.12
C LYS A 96 15.11 24.60 -5.83
N GLY A 97 13.84 24.19 -5.74
CA GLY A 97 12.74 24.83 -6.47
C GLY A 97 12.76 24.54 -7.98
N GLU A 98 13.41 23.45 -8.39
CA GLU A 98 13.46 23.03 -9.79
C GLU A 98 12.13 22.38 -10.20
N ALA A 99 11.74 22.57 -11.46
CA ALA A 99 10.56 21.93 -12.01
C ALA A 99 10.82 20.43 -12.18
N ILE A 100 9.92 19.61 -11.64
CA ILE A 100 9.94 18.15 -11.78
C ILE A 100 8.74 17.79 -12.65
N PRO A 101 8.94 17.13 -13.80
CA PRO A 101 7.82 16.77 -14.65
C PRO A 101 6.96 15.70 -13.95
N PRO A 102 5.61 15.75 -14.07
CA PRO A 102 4.73 14.82 -13.35
C PRO A 102 5.02 13.34 -13.62
N ASN A 103 5.44 13.00 -14.83
CA ASN A 103 5.81 11.63 -15.22
C ASN A 103 7.16 11.15 -14.67
N ALA A 104 7.94 12.02 -14.03
CA ALA A 104 9.12 11.59 -13.28
C ALA A 104 8.74 11.16 -11.86
N LEU A 105 7.68 11.71 -11.28
CA LEU A 105 7.29 11.40 -9.90
C LEU A 105 6.91 9.93 -9.75
N LEU A 106 7.07 9.39 -8.53
CA LEU A 106 6.77 7.99 -8.28
C LEU A 106 5.31 7.64 -8.57
N HIS A 107 5.10 6.40 -9.04
CA HIS A 107 3.80 5.87 -9.42
C HIS A 107 2.98 5.37 -8.24
N CYS A 108 1.64 5.46 -8.35
CA CYS A 108 0.71 4.91 -7.38
C CYS A 108 0.51 3.39 -7.48
N ARG A 109 0.73 2.82 -8.68
CA ARG A 109 0.54 1.40 -9.03
C ARG A 109 1.76 0.81 -9.69
N TYR A 110 2.00 -0.46 -9.42
CA TYR A 110 3.12 -1.22 -9.96
C TYR A 110 2.65 -2.59 -10.45
N THR A 111 3.41 -3.18 -11.38
CA THR A 111 3.26 -4.61 -11.71
C THR A 111 3.50 -5.45 -10.44
N LEU A 112 3.10 -6.73 -10.46
CA LEU A 112 3.35 -7.60 -9.32
C LEU A 112 4.86 -7.80 -9.07
N GLU A 113 5.68 -7.61 -10.10
CA GLU A 113 7.14 -7.64 -10.07
C GLU A 113 7.74 -6.37 -9.45
N GLY A 114 6.99 -5.26 -9.41
CA GLY A 114 7.42 -3.97 -8.87
C GLY A 114 7.89 -2.97 -9.94
N ASP A 115 7.65 -3.27 -11.21
CA ASP A 115 7.94 -2.38 -12.32
C ASP A 115 6.82 -1.33 -12.49
N GLU A 116 7.18 -0.20 -13.09
CA GLU A 116 6.18 0.80 -13.49
C GLU A 116 5.34 0.26 -14.64
N ALA A 117 4.01 0.36 -14.51
CA ALA A 117 3.12 -0.02 -15.59
C ALA A 117 3.41 0.86 -16.83
N PRO A 118 3.53 0.28 -18.03
CA PRO A 118 3.91 1.01 -19.25
C PRO A 118 2.80 1.93 -19.80
N GLU A 119 1.59 1.80 -19.26
CA GLU A 119 0.40 2.55 -19.67
C GLU A 119 0.40 3.96 -19.06
N GLU A 120 0.00 4.95 -19.85
CA GLU A 120 -0.26 6.30 -19.33
C GLU A 120 -1.41 6.24 -18.32
N TRP A 121 -1.14 6.66 -17.09
CA TRP A 121 -2.07 6.54 -15.96
C TRP A 121 -1.95 7.74 -15.04
N TRP A 122 -2.97 7.96 -14.22
CA TRP A 122 -3.07 9.03 -13.23
C TRP A 122 -2.20 8.72 -11.99
N ASN A 123 -0.89 8.62 -12.22
CA ASN A 123 0.04 7.93 -11.33
C ASN A 123 0.46 8.71 -10.08
N PHE A 124 0.41 10.05 -10.11
CA PHE A 124 0.93 10.82 -8.99
C PHE A 124 -0.08 10.87 -7.83
N GLN A 125 0.13 9.97 -6.87
CA GLN A 125 -0.61 9.87 -5.62
C GLN A 125 0.36 9.63 -4.47
N LEU A 126 0.10 10.27 -3.32
CA LEU A 126 1.01 10.21 -2.17
C LEU A 126 0.48 9.32 -1.03
N ASP A 127 -0.82 9.04 -1.01
CA ASP A 127 -1.51 8.37 0.09
C ASP A 127 -0.99 6.96 0.35
N GLY A 128 -0.68 6.21 -0.71
CA GLY A 128 -0.18 4.84 -0.59
C GLY A 128 1.12 4.75 0.21
N TYR A 129 2.04 5.71 0.04
CA TYR A 129 3.29 5.75 0.79
C TYR A 129 3.07 5.99 2.28
N GLY A 130 2.16 6.91 2.62
CA GLY A 130 1.76 7.15 4.01
C GLY A 130 1.06 5.94 4.63
N ALA A 131 0.14 5.32 3.88
CA ALA A 131 -0.56 4.10 4.30
C ALA A 131 0.42 2.93 4.55
N TRP A 132 1.43 2.76 3.70
CA TRP A 132 2.47 1.75 3.90
C TRP A 132 3.27 1.97 5.19
N LEU A 133 3.72 3.21 5.46
CA LEU A 133 4.42 3.55 6.71
C LEU A 133 3.56 3.25 7.95
N TRP A 134 2.28 3.63 7.89
CA TRP A 134 1.30 3.33 8.95
C TRP A 134 1.15 1.82 9.18
N ALA A 135 0.84 1.06 8.13
CA ALA A 135 0.58 -0.38 8.23
C ALA A 135 1.82 -1.15 8.71
N LEU A 136 3.02 -0.76 8.26
CA LEU A 136 4.28 -1.33 8.72
C LEU A 136 4.51 -1.06 10.22
N GLY A 137 4.29 0.17 10.67
CA GLY A 137 4.41 0.55 12.09
C GLY A 137 3.42 -0.20 12.98
N GLU A 138 2.16 -0.28 12.56
CA GLU A 138 1.11 -1.04 13.24
C GLU A 138 1.44 -2.53 13.33
N HIS A 139 1.91 -3.13 12.24
CA HIS A 139 2.32 -4.53 12.22
C HIS A 139 3.50 -4.78 13.17
N ALA A 140 4.53 -3.92 13.13
CA ALA A 140 5.70 -4.05 13.98
C ALA A 140 5.35 -3.96 15.47
N ALA A 141 4.49 -3.01 15.84
CA ALA A 141 4.00 -2.88 17.21
C ALA A 141 3.18 -4.10 17.65
N ARG A 142 2.27 -4.58 16.78
CA ARG A 142 1.37 -5.71 17.07
C ARG A 142 2.10 -7.02 17.30
N HIS A 143 3.13 -7.29 16.50
CA HIS A 143 3.86 -8.57 16.50
C HIS A 143 5.26 -8.47 17.08
N GLN A 144 5.63 -7.31 17.65
CA GLN A 144 6.96 -7.02 18.20
C GLN A 144 8.09 -7.32 17.20
N ARG A 145 7.87 -6.97 15.93
CA ARG A 145 8.84 -7.18 14.84
C ARG A 145 9.81 -6.01 14.74
N PRO A 146 11.10 -6.27 14.48
CA PRO A 146 12.08 -5.21 14.30
C PRO A 146 11.87 -4.49 12.96
N LEU A 147 12.04 -3.17 12.96
CA LEU A 147 11.97 -2.34 11.74
C LEU A 147 13.33 -2.18 11.04
N ALA A 148 14.40 -2.75 11.59
CA ALA A 148 15.77 -2.57 11.08
C ALA A 148 15.94 -3.03 9.62
N GLY A 149 15.17 -4.03 9.17
CA GLY A 149 15.18 -4.48 7.78
C GLY A 149 14.55 -3.49 6.78
N TYR A 150 13.82 -2.49 7.27
CA TYR A 150 13.09 -1.52 6.45
C TYR A 150 13.68 -0.11 6.50
N THR A 151 14.78 0.12 7.24
CA THR A 151 15.28 1.47 7.53
C THR A 151 15.54 2.30 6.26
N ASP A 152 16.22 1.74 5.26
CA ASP A 152 16.54 2.45 4.03
C ASP A 152 15.28 2.86 3.25
N ALA A 153 14.34 1.92 3.08
CA ALA A 153 13.07 2.18 2.40
C ALA A 153 12.20 3.19 3.15
N VAL A 154 12.13 3.08 4.48
CA VAL A 154 11.41 4.03 5.34
C VAL A 154 12.02 5.42 5.23
N GLU A 155 13.34 5.56 5.27
CA GLU A 155 14.01 6.86 5.12
C GLU A 155 13.71 7.49 3.76
N LEU A 156 13.80 6.71 2.67
CA LEU A 156 13.48 7.17 1.33
C LEU A 156 12.03 7.66 1.23
N CYS A 157 11.09 6.86 1.73
CA CYS A 157 9.67 7.17 1.75
C CYS A 157 9.37 8.46 2.54
N VAL A 158 9.90 8.57 3.76
CA VAL A 158 9.70 9.75 4.61
C VAL A 158 10.30 11.00 3.97
N ARG A 159 11.51 10.92 3.39
CA ARG A 159 12.15 12.04 2.70
C ARG A 159 11.33 12.50 1.49
N TYR A 160 10.78 11.55 0.74
CA TYR A 160 9.90 11.84 -0.39
C TYR A 160 8.63 12.54 0.09
N LEU A 161 7.91 11.98 1.06
CA LEU A 161 6.69 12.59 1.61
C LEU A 161 6.96 14.01 2.17
N ILE A 162 8.04 14.24 2.92
CA ILE A 162 8.40 15.58 3.41
C ILE A 162 8.61 16.58 2.27
N ALA A 163 9.16 16.14 1.14
CA ALA A 163 9.41 17.02 0.00
C ALA A 163 8.13 17.32 -0.82
N PHE A 164 7.18 16.38 -0.87
CA PHE A 164 6.06 16.41 -1.79
C PHE A 164 4.66 16.49 -1.14
N TRP A 165 4.51 16.44 0.19
CA TRP A 165 3.19 16.38 0.85
C TRP A 165 2.22 17.50 0.48
N ALA A 166 2.75 18.68 0.13
CA ALA A 166 1.95 19.84 -0.29
C ALA A 166 1.80 19.95 -1.82
N GLU A 167 2.31 19.00 -2.60
CA GLU A 167 2.09 18.96 -4.04
C GLU A 167 0.65 18.52 -4.33
N PRO A 168 -0.10 19.22 -5.19
CA PRO A 168 -1.38 18.71 -5.69
C PRO A 168 -1.22 17.36 -6.36
N SER A 169 -2.12 16.42 -6.04
CA SER A 169 -2.07 15.05 -6.55
C SER A 169 -3.47 14.57 -6.91
N TYR A 170 -3.55 13.40 -7.55
CA TYR A 170 -4.84 12.72 -7.66
C TYR A 170 -5.32 12.29 -6.27
N ASP A 171 -6.64 12.23 -6.08
CA ASP A 171 -7.25 11.61 -4.89
C ASP A 171 -7.17 10.08 -4.98
N TRP A 172 -7.67 9.38 -3.96
CA TRP A 172 -7.69 7.91 -3.92
C TRP A 172 -8.50 7.27 -5.06
N TRP A 173 -9.38 8.04 -5.69
CA TRP A 173 -10.22 7.63 -6.80
C TRP A 173 -9.57 7.90 -8.15
N GLU A 174 -8.32 8.39 -8.13
CA GLU A 174 -7.53 8.71 -9.32
C GLU A 174 -8.14 9.87 -10.12
N GLU A 175 -8.83 10.78 -9.42
CA GLU A 175 -9.45 11.96 -9.99
C GLU A 175 -8.82 13.24 -9.42
N ASN A 176 -9.19 14.40 -9.99
CA ASN A 176 -8.96 15.71 -9.35
C ASN A 176 -7.49 16.07 -9.03
N ALA A 177 -6.56 15.82 -9.95
CA ALA A 177 -5.11 16.03 -9.82
C ALA A 177 -4.66 17.39 -9.24
N GLY A 178 -5.45 18.44 -9.46
CA GLY A 178 -5.09 19.83 -9.15
C GLY A 178 -5.33 20.25 -7.70
N HIS A 179 -5.61 19.31 -6.80
CA HIS A 179 -6.01 19.60 -5.43
C HIS A 179 -5.16 18.85 -4.40
N GLN A 180 -5.19 19.35 -3.16
CA GLN A 180 -4.75 18.62 -1.98
C GLN A 180 -5.98 18.03 -1.30
N HIS A 181 -5.98 16.70 -1.13
CA HIS A 181 -7.13 15.96 -0.65
C HIS A 181 -6.95 15.58 0.82
N THR A 182 -7.95 15.84 1.66
CA THR A 182 -7.87 15.59 3.11
C THR A 182 -7.54 14.15 3.48
N SER A 183 -7.96 13.16 2.67
CA SER A 183 -7.65 11.75 2.89
C SER A 183 -6.21 11.37 2.50
N THR A 184 -5.49 12.24 1.80
CA THR A 184 -4.10 12.03 1.37
C THR A 184 -3.09 12.67 2.33
N LEU A 185 -3.53 13.66 3.13
CA LEU A 185 -2.71 14.42 4.09
C LEU A 185 -2.52 13.69 5.43
#